data_AF-A0A2S5KY24-F1
#
_entry.id   AF-A0A2S5KY24-F1
#
_cell.length_a   1.000
_cell.length_b   1.000
_cell.length_c   1.000
_cell.angle_alpha   90.00
_cell.angle_beta   90.00
_cell.angle_gamma   90.00
#
_symmetry.space_group_name_H-M   'P 1'
#
loop_
_entity.id
_entity.type
_entity.pdbx_description
1 polymer ?
#
loop_
_entity_poly.entity_id
_entity_poly.type
_entity_poly.pdbx_seq_one_letter_code
_entity_poly.pdbx_strand_id
1 'polypeptide(L)'
;MNGMNINRLLAISLICIAGFASSAIAGMDEAQRQLIQRVTKAKQVQQQAQAAQGTERQKLLENHMKMMHENMDSCRSMKPKAGLTDKERDEWFAEHQKMMGEIMDQMMIDYKLIVESSGDSMDSHKH
;
A
#
# COMPACT_ATOMS: atom_id res chain seq x y z
N MET A 1 -3.11 4.43 51.44
CA MET A 1 -2.13 4.62 50.33
C MET A 1 -2.26 3.41 49.42
N ASN A 2 -2.62 3.59 48.15
CA ASN A 2 -2.34 2.68 47.03
C ASN A 2 -2.86 3.35 45.74
N GLY A 3 -2.05 4.26 45.21
CA GLY A 3 -2.18 4.72 43.84
C GLY A 3 -1.25 3.87 42.98
N MET A 4 -1.80 2.96 42.20
CA MET A 4 -1.07 2.37 41.08
C MET A 4 -1.86 2.68 39.83
N ASN A 5 -1.55 3.84 39.27
CA ASN A 5 -1.92 4.22 37.94
C ASN A 5 -0.68 4.23 37.06
N ILE A 6 -0.76 3.44 35.99
CA ILE A 6 -0.43 3.86 34.63
C ILE A 6 1.07 4.06 34.36
N ASN A 7 1.70 3.07 33.74
CA ASN A 7 2.18 3.23 32.36
C ASN A 7 2.62 1.89 31.76
N ARG A 8 1.81 1.43 30.79
CA ARG A 8 2.09 0.28 29.95
C ARG A 8 3.33 0.55 29.11
N LEU A 9 4.37 -0.24 29.30
CA LEU A 9 5.49 -0.37 28.36
C LEU A 9 4.95 -0.92 27.03
N LEU A 10 4.55 -0.04 26.12
CA LEU A 10 4.29 -0.41 24.73
C LEU A 10 5.63 -0.47 24.01
N ALA A 11 6.11 -1.70 23.83
CA ALA A 11 7.27 -2.03 23.03
C ALA A 11 7.06 -1.59 21.57
N ILE A 12 7.80 -0.57 21.14
CA ILE A 12 7.89 -0.18 19.73
C ILE A 12 8.89 -1.11 19.07
N SER A 13 8.41 -2.22 18.50
CA SER A 13 9.20 -3.02 17.56
C SER A 13 9.34 -2.24 16.25
N LEU A 14 10.46 -1.53 16.11
CA LEU A 14 10.93 -1.01 14.82
C LEU A 14 11.27 -2.20 13.92
N ILE A 15 10.29 -2.62 13.13
CA ILE A 15 10.49 -3.58 12.04
C ILE A 15 11.18 -2.83 10.90
N CYS A 16 12.51 -2.72 10.97
CA CYS A 16 13.34 -2.34 9.85
C CYS A 16 13.39 -3.53 8.86
N ILE A 17 12.42 -3.61 7.94
CA ILE A 17 12.62 -4.45 6.75
C ILE A 17 13.64 -3.71 5.88
N ALA A 18 14.90 -4.10 6.04
CA ALA A 18 15.96 -3.75 5.13
C ALA A 18 15.48 -4.02 3.70
N GLY A 19 15.54 -2.97 2.88
CA GLY A 19 15.05 -2.96 1.51
C GLY A 19 15.57 -4.16 0.74
N PHE A 20 14.64 -4.85 0.06
CA PHE A 20 14.99 -5.83 -0.95
C PHE A 20 15.97 -5.17 -1.92
N ALA A 21 17.19 -5.72 -1.95
CA ALA A 21 18.17 -5.40 -2.97
C ALA A 21 17.48 -5.57 -4.33
N SER A 22 17.45 -4.48 -5.09
CA SER A 22 16.93 -4.47 -6.44
C SER A 22 17.84 -5.35 -7.30
N SER A 23 17.48 -6.63 -7.43
CA SER A 23 17.95 -7.47 -8.53
C SER A 23 17.69 -6.66 -9.80
N ALA A 24 18.75 -6.29 -10.52
CA ALA A 24 18.59 -5.64 -11.81
C ALA A 24 17.95 -6.66 -12.77
N ILE A 25 16.62 -6.63 -12.88
CA ILE A 25 15.88 -7.37 -13.89
C ILE A 25 16.21 -6.68 -15.22
N ALA A 26 16.91 -7.37 -16.12
CA ALA A 26 17.40 -6.80 -17.37
C ALA A 26 16.25 -6.26 -18.26
N GLY A 27 15.04 -6.82 -18.09
CA GLY A 27 13.81 -6.35 -18.71
C GLY A 27 13.16 -5.13 -18.06
N MET A 28 13.52 -4.75 -16.83
CA MET A 28 12.85 -3.66 -16.10
C MET A 28 13.24 -2.30 -16.66
N ASP A 29 12.24 -1.56 -17.12
CA ASP A 29 12.39 -0.19 -17.58
C ASP A 29 12.15 0.84 -16.47
N GLU A 30 12.49 2.10 -16.75
CA GLU A 30 12.37 3.19 -15.77
C GLU A 30 10.92 3.47 -15.37
N ALA A 31 9.95 3.28 -16.29
CA ALA A 31 8.54 3.48 -15.97
C ALA A 31 8.05 2.41 -14.98
N GLN A 32 8.46 1.16 -15.19
CA GLN A 32 8.19 0.05 -14.27
C GLN A 32 8.82 0.30 -12.90
N ARG A 33 10.08 0.77 -12.86
CA ARG A 33 10.76 1.13 -11.61
C ARG A 33 10.05 2.25 -10.84
N GLN A 34 9.63 3.30 -11.54
CA GLN A 34 8.88 4.40 -10.95
C GLN A 34 7.52 3.96 -10.42
N LEU A 35 6.85 3.03 -11.12
CA LEU A 35 5.61 2.47 -10.61
C LEU A 35 5.84 1.65 -9.33
N ILE A 36 6.86 0.79 -9.28
CA ILE A 36 7.22 0.03 -8.06
C ILE A 36 7.43 0.97 -6.86
N GLN A 37 8.14 2.07 -7.06
CA GLN A 37 8.38 3.06 -6.00
C GLN A 37 7.08 3.71 -5.52
N ARG A 38 6.20 4.09 -6.45
CA ARG A 38 4.91 4.71 -6.12
C ARG A 38 3.95 3.73 -5.44
N VAL A 39 3.92 2.46 -5.87
CA VAL A 39 3.14 1.38 -5.23
C VAL A 39 3.66 1.11 -3.82
N THR A 40 4.98 1.07 -3.62
CA THR A 40 5.59 0.92 -2.29
C THR A 40 5.23 2.10 -1.38
N LYS A 41 5.28 3.32 -1.91
CA LYS A 41 4.90 4.53 -1.16
C LYS A 41 3.41 4.51 -0.80
N ALA A 42 2.53 4.10 -1.71
CA ALA A 42 1.11 3.95 -1.45
C ALA A 42 0.88 2.97 -0.28
N LYS A 43 1.56 1.81 -0.31
CA LYS A 43 1.48 0.81 0.75
C LYS A 43 1.87 1.36 2.13
N GLN A 44 2.85 2.26 2.19
CA GLN A 44 3.22 2.94 3.45
C GLN A 44 2.10 3.85 3.96
N VAL A 45 1.44 4.62 3.08
CA VAL A 45 0.30 5.46 3.46
C VAL A 45 -0.87 4.60 3.94
N GLN A 46 -1.14 3.47 3.26
CA GLN A 46 -2.16 2.52 3.71
C GLN A 46 -1.84 1.93 5.08
N GLN A 47 -0.59 1.57 5.36
CA GLN A 47 -0.18 1.08 6.68
C GLN A 47 -0.39 2.14 7.76
N GLN A 48 -0.12 3.41 7.46
CA GLN A 48 -0.43 4.51 8.36
C GLN A 48 -1.94 4.64 8.59
N ALA A 49 -2.75 4.49 7.54
CA ALA A 49 -4.21 4.51 7.66
C ALA A 49 -4.75 3.38 8.55
N GLN A 50 -4.19 2.16 8.42
CA GLN A 50 -4.53 1.03 9.28
C GLN A 50 -4.24 1.31 10.77
N ALA A 51 -3.12 1.98 11.06
CA ALA A 51 -2.71 2.31 12.42
C ALA A 51 -3.43 3.54 13.00
N ALA A 52 -3.85 4.49 12.16
CA ALA A 52 -4.58 5.69 12.55
C ALA A 52 -6.05 5.40 12.86
N GLN A 53 -6.78 6.37 13.43
CA GLN A 53 -8.22 6.31 13.70
C GLN A 53 -8.93 7.63 13.32
N GLY A 54 -10.26 7.58 13.25
CA GLY A 54 -11.11 8.77 13.03
C GLY A 54 -10.72 9.60 11.81
N THR A 55 -10.70 10.92 11.99
CA THR A 55 -10.40 11.91 10.93
C THR A 55 -9.01 11.74 10.31
N GLU A 56 -8.01 11.30 11.08
CA GLU A 56 -6.66 11.07 10.55
C GLU A 56 -6.63 9.87 9.60
N ARG A 57 -7.28 8.76 9.98
CA ARG A 57 -7.48 7.61 9.09
C ARG A 57 -8.17 8.03 7.80
N GLN A 58 -9.23 8.82 7.88
CA GLN A 58 -9.96 9.29 6.69
C GLN A 58 -9.06 10.08 5.74
N LYS A 59 -8.28 11.04 6.25
CA LYS A 59 -7.32 11.81 5.42
C LYS A 59 -6.27 10.93 4.76
N LEU A 60 -5.74 9.94 5.49
CA LEU A 60 -4.75 9.00 4.96
C LEU A 60 -5.37 8.10 3.87
N LEU A 61 -6.60 7.63 4.06
CA LEU A 61 -7.33 6.85 3.06
C LEU A 61 -7.65 7.68 1.80
N GLU A 62 -8.08 8.93 1.94
CA GLU A 62 -8.30 9.84 0.79
C GLU A 62 -7.01 10.04 -0.01
N ASN A 63 -5.90 10.30 0.68
CA ASN A 63 -4.60 10.43 0.04
C ASN A 63 -4.16 9.12 -0.65
N HIS A 64 -4.36 7.98 0.03
CA HIS A 64 -4.04 6.68 -0.52
C HIS A 64 -4.87 6.36 -1.77
N MET A 65 -6.18 6.63 -1.76
CA MET A 65 -7.07 6.43 -2.91
C MET A 65 -6.63 7.24 -4.13
N LYS A 66 -6.15 8.48 -3.93
CA LYS A 66 -5.57 9.28 -5.01
C LYS A 66 -4.32 8.61 -5.59
N MET A 67 -3.41 8.17 -4.74
CA MET A 67 -2.21 7.43 -5.18
C MET A 67 -2.57 6.14 -5.92
N MET A 68 -3.58 5.42 -5.45
CA MET A 68 -4.07 4.19 -6.07
C MET A 68 -4.62 4.42 -7.48
N HIS A 69 -5.39 5.50 -7.67
CA HIS A 69 -5.88 5.89 -9.00
C HIS A 69 -4.73 6.18 -9.97
N GLU A 70 -3.77 7.02 -9.55
CA GLU A 70 -2.60 7.37 -10.36
C GLU A 70 -1.73 6.14 -10.70
N ASN A 71 -1.55 5.23 -9.73
CA ASN A 71 -0.79 3.99 -9.90
C ASN A 71 -1.50 3.02 -10.86
N MET A 72 -2.81 2.87 -10.73
CA MET A 72 -3.60 2.00 -11.61
C MET A 72 -3.59 2.50 -13.05
N ASP A 73 -3.74 3.81 -13.26
CA ASP A 73 -3.68 4.41 -14.59
C ASP A 73 -2.29 4.28 -15.22
N SER A 74 -1.24 4.49 -14.41
CA SER A 74 0.15 4.27 -14.84
C SER A 74 0.39 2.80 -15.20
N CYS A 75 -0.06 1.87 -14.36
CA CYS A 75 0.09 0.44 -14.61
C CYS A 75 -0.63 0.04 -15.90
N ARG A 76 -1.89 0.44 -16.08
CA ARG A 76 -2.69 0.09 -17.25
C ARG A 76 -2.13 0.61 -18.58
N SER A 77 -1.47 1.78 -18.55
CA SER A 77 -0.95 2.42 -19.76
C SER A 77 0.44 1.93 -20.17
N MET A 78 1.17 1.27 -19.26
CA MET A 78 2.51 0.76 -19.51
C MET A 78 2.53 -0.40 -20.51
N LYS A 79 3.60 -0.44 -21.31
CA LYS A 79 3.90 -1.51 -22.27
C LYS A 79 5.39 -1.85 -22.18
N PRO A 80 5.78 -3.10 -22.46
CA PRO A 80 7.19 -3.46 -22.50
C PRO A 80 7.93 -2.65 -23.57
N LYS A 81 9.19 -2.30 -23.32
CA LYS A 81 10.04 -1.61 -24.30
C LYS A 81 10.21 -2.49 -25.56
N ALA A 82 10.33 -1.85 -26.72
CA ALA A 82 10.62 -2.54 -27.97
C ALA A 82 12.02 -3.17 -27.94
N GLY A 83 12.20 -4.29 -28.64
CA GLY A 83 13.51 -4.95 -28.78
C GLY A 83 13.94 -5.81 -27.59
N LEU A 84 13.06 -6.08 -26.62
CA LEU A 84 13.30 -7.09 -25.59
C LEU A 84 13.43 -8.48 -26.17
N THR A 85 14.33 -9.28 -25.60
CA THR A 85 14.32 -10.74 -25.78
C THR A 85 13.03 -11.33 -25.19
N ASP A 86 12.67 -12.54 -25.61
CA ASP A 86 11.49 -13.24 -25.07
C ASP A 86 11.55 -13.36 -23.55
N LYS A 87 12.72 -13.72 -23.02
CA LYS A 87 12.95 -13.84 -21.57
C LYS A 87 12.72 -12.52 -20.83
N GLU A 88 13.29 -11.42 -21.33
CA GLU A 88 13.14 -10.11 -20.68
C GLU A 88 11.71 -9.59 -20.77
N ARG A 89 10.99 -9.92 -21.86
CA ARG A 89 9.58 -9.60 -22.02
C ARG A 89 8.71 -10.37 -21.03
N ASP A 90 9.01 -11.65 -20.82
CA ASP A 90 8.31 -12.48 -19.84
C ASP A 90 8.57 -11.97 -18.40
N GLU A 91 9.82 -11.62 -18.08
CA GLU A 91 10.18 -10.99 -16.82
C GLU A 91 9.43 -9.66 -16.61
N TRP A 92 9.32 -8.83 -17.65
CA TRP A 92 8.56 -7.59 -17.60
C TRP A 92 7.08 -7.84 -17.29
N PHE A 93 6.45 -8.82 -17.96
CA PHE A 93 5.05 -9.16 -17.72
C PHE A 93 4.81 -9.73 -16.32
N ALA A 94 5.73 -10.57 -15.82
CA ALA A 94 5.64 -11.12 -14.47
C ALA A 94 5.63 -10.01 -13.42
N GLU A 95 6.55 -9.04 -13.52
CA GLU A 95 6.59 -7.90 -12.60
C GLU A 95 5.38 -6.96 -12.78
N HIS A 96 4.90 -6.78 -14.01
CA HIS A 96 3.68 -6.01 -14.28
C HIS A 96 2.44 -6.63 -13.61
N GLN A 97 2.28 -7.95 -13.74
CA GLN A 97 1.19 -8.70 -13.10
C GLN A 97 1.29 -8.64 -11.57
N LYS A 98 2.50 -8.74 -11.02
CA LYS A 98 2.74 -8.60 -9.59
C LYS A 98 2.29 -7.23 -9.07
N MET A 99 2.66 -6.14 -9.75
CA MET A 99 2.22 -4.79 -9.37
C MET A 99 0.70 -4.64 -9.43
N MET A 100 0.04 -5.20 -10.45
CA MET A 100 -1.42 -5.21 -10.53
C MET A 100 -2.03 -5.95 -9.33
N GLY A 101 -1.45 -7.07 -8.92
CA GLY A 101 -1.84 -7.79 -7.70
C GLY A 101 -1.68 -6.92 -6.45
N GLU A 102 -0.52 -6.30 -6.27
CA GLU A 102 -0.26 -5.43 -5.10
C GLU A 102 -1.19 -4.21 -5.05
N ILE A 103 -1.56 -3.63 -6.19
CA ILE A 103 -2.52 -2.54 -6.28
C ILE A 103 -3.92 -3.03 -5.87
N MET A 104 -4.35 -4.20 -6.35
CA MET A 104 -5.66 -4.76 -6.00
C MET A 104 -5.75 -5.15 -4.52
N ASP A 105 -4.70 -5.74 -3.96
CA ASP A 105 -4.63 -6.10 -2.55
C ASP A 105 -4.77 -4.87 -1.65
N GLN A 106 -4.07 -3.78 -2.00
CA GLN A 106 -4.20 -2.50 -1.31
C GLN A 106 -5.64 -1.99 -1.39
N MET A 107 -6.28 -2.01 -2.56
CA MET A 107 -7.67 -1.55 -2.68
C MET A 107 -8.65 -2.35 -1.81
N MET A 108 -8.46 -3.67 -1.67
CA MET A 108 -9.29 -4.50 -0.79
C MET A 108 -9.12 -4.15 0.68
N ILE A 109 -7.90 -3.85 1.11
CA ILE A 109 -7.63 -3.43 2.49
C ILE A 109 -8.31 -2.09 2.80
N ASP A 110 -8.24 -1.12 1.89
CA ASP A 110 -8.94 0.16 2.06
C ASP A 110 -10.45 -0.01 2.18
N TYR A 111 -11.03 -0.84 1.31
CA TYR A 111 -12.45 -1.16 1.37
C TYR A 111 -12.85 -1.71 2.74
N LYS A 112 -12.06 -2.64 3.29
CA LYS A 112 -12.29 -3.19 4.64
C LYS A 112 -12.23 -2.10 5.71
N LEU A 113 -11.23 -1.22 5.67
CA LEU A 113 -11.08 -0.12 6.65
C LEU A 113 -12.25 0.87 6.58
N ILE A 114 -12.75 1.17 5.38
CA ILE A 114 -13.89 2.07 5.18
C ILE A 114 -15.15 1.42 5.76
N VAL A 115 -15.40 0.15 5.47
CA VAL A 115 -16.56 -0.60 6.02
C VAL A 115 -16.49 -0.67 7.54
N GLU A 116 -15.33 -0.97 8.12
CA GLU A 116 -15.12 -0.97 9.58
C GLU A 116 -15.42 0.40 10.19
N SER A 117 -14.91 1.49 9.59
CA SER A 117 -15.16 2.85 10.07
C SER A 117 -16.62 3.30 9.94
N SER A 118 -17.37 2.72 9.02
CA SER A 118 -18.78 3.02 8.78
C SER A 118 -19.70 2.19 9.69
N GLY A 119 -19.31 0.96 10.00
CA GLY A 119 -20.06 0.06 10.90
C GLY A 119 -20.02 0.49 12.36
N ASP A 120 -18.91 1.10 12.82
CA ASP A 120 -18.73 1.58 14.20
C ASP A 120 -19.70 2.74 14.56
N SER A 121 -20.28 3.41 13.55
CA SER A 121 -21.22 4.51 13.74
C SER A 121 -22.66 4.07 14.09
N MET A 122 -23.00 2.79 13.98
CA MET A 122 -24.40 2.34 14.09
C MET A 122 -24.78 1.83 15.49
N ASP A 123 -23.83 1.57 16.38
CA ASP A 123 -24.09 1.07 17.75
C ASP A 123 -24.18 2.17 18.83
N SER A 124 -23.95 3.45 18.48
CA SER A 124 -24.00 4.57 19.44
C SER A 124 -25.40 5.17 19.68
N HIS A 125 -26.47 4.63 19.08
CA HIS A 125 -27.83 5.20 19.15
C HIS A 125 -28.91 4.31 19.79
N LYS A 126 -28.51 3.33 20.62
CA LYS A 126 -29.45 2.66 21.53
C LYS A 126 -29.14 3.04 22.99
N HIS A 127 -29.81 4.07 23.46
CA HIS A 127 -29.99 4.37 24.89
C HIS A 127 -31.48 4.52 25.18
#